data_AF-A0A673N5P1-F1
#
_entry.id   AF-A0A673N5P1-F1
#
_cell.length_a   1.000
_cell.length_b   1.000
_cell.length_c   1.000
_cell.angle_alpha   90.00
_cell.angle_beta   90.00
_cell.angle_gamma   90.00
#
_symmetry.space_group_name_H-M   'P 1'
#
loop_
_entity.id
_entity.type
_entity.pdbx_description
1 polymer ?
#
loop_
_entity_poly.entity_id
_entity_poly.type
_entity_poly.pdbx_seq_one_letter_code
_entity_poly.pdbx_strand_id
1 'polypeptide(L)'
;MRLRRRLSPLKLTVLGGTVFMVILVVLQRDVGSGSLQDPWLQDLSNKKERVFEMVRGAVNNFAFQIGAPQPPSVGVLPTPNQNCPSGFYTQADLKPWIERPPEDTQAPGANGAAFQKASMTAEEEKEKQEGMTRHCFNQFASDRISLHRSLGDDTRPPECVERKFRRCPSLPTTSVIIVFHNEAWSTLLRTVYSVLHTSPAAFLKEIILVDDASTAEHLHEKLEKYVKSLKIVKVVRQPERKGLITARLLGASKAQGEILTFLDAHCECFHGWLEPLLARIVEEPTAVVSPEITTIDLNSFQFHKPVASARAHNRGNFDWSLTFGWEAIPDYENVKRKDETYPVKTPTFAGGLFSISKTYFEKIGTYDDKMEIWGGENVEMSFRVWQCGGQLEIIPCSVVGHVFRTKSPHTFPKGTEVITRNQVRLAEVWMDDYKLIYYRRSQSAAKMAKDKTYGDLSDRLKLRESLQCKNFSWYLTNVYPEAFVPDLTPVKFGAVSQFKNATFMKSPKDIHSHKTHEGGPAATAQADKLTAGLSGCTGSVLDSSYP
;
A
#
# COMPACT_ATOMS: atom_id res chain seq x y z
N MET A 1 8.68 -63.10 24.46
CA MET A 1 9.57 -62.73 25.57
C MET A 1 10.61 -61.73 25.05
N ARG A 2 10.45 -60.42 25.28
CA ARG A 2 11.55 -59.43 25.31
C ARG A 2 11.01 -58.11 25.89
N LEU A 3 11.54 -57.77 27.05
CA LEU A 3 11.08 -56.77 28.00
C LEU A 3 11.49 -55.36 27.54
N ARG A 4 10.53 -54.45 27.35
CA ARG A 4 10.77 -53.05 27.04
C ARG A 4 10.98 -52.29 28.35
N ARG A 5 12.24 -52.04 28.76
CA ARG A 5 12.54 -51.15 29.91
C ARG A 5 12.30 -49.70 29.49
N ARG A 6 11.24 -49.07 30.04
CA ARG A 6 11.05 -47.61 29.97
C ARG A 6 12.11 -46.93 30.83
N LEU A 7 12.96 -46.11 30.22
CA LEU A 7 13.80 -45.14 30.93
C LEU A 7 12.92 -43.96 31.35
N SER A 8 12.96 -43.63 32.65
CA SER A 8 12.23 -42.51 33.25
C SER A 8 12.78 -41.16 32.73
N PRO A 9 11.93 -40.12 32.54
CA PRO A 9 12.34 -38.79 32.09
C PRO A 9 13.50 -38.19 32.90
N LEU A 10 13.55 -38.50 34.20
CA LEU A 10 14.60 -38.05 35.12
C LEU A 10 16.00 -38.52 34.71
N LYS A 11 16.11 -39.71 34.09
CA LYS A 11 17.40 -40.25 33.61
C LYS A 11 17.88 -39.58 32.33
N LEU A 12 16.97 -39.08 31.49
CA LEU A 12 17.34 -38.28 30.30
C LEU A 12 17.82 -36.88 30.70
N THR A 13 17.21 -36.26 31.71
CA THR A 13 17.62 -34.94 32.19
C THR A 13 18.99 -34.98 32.86
N VAL A 14 19.28 -36.04 33.62
CA VAL A 14 20.59 -36.24 34.25
C VAL A 14 21.68 -36.52 33.21
N LEU A 15 21.39 -37.31 32.15
CA LEU A 15 22.35 -37.54 31.05
C LEU A 15 22.60 -36.27 30.22
N GLY A 16 21.56 -35.47 29.95
CA GLY A 16 21.69 -34.22 29.22
C GLY A 16 22.50 -33.17 30.00
N GLY A 17 22.27 -33.08 31.32
CA GLY A 17 22.99 -32.17 32.21
C GLY A 17 24.47 -32.52 32.37
N THR A 18 24.83 -33.80 32.44
CA THR A 18 26.24 -34.23 32.52
C THR A 18 26.99 -34.01 31.21
N VAL A 19 26.35 -34.23 30.05
CA VAL A 19 26.97 -33.94 28.74
C VAL A 19 27.19 -32.44 28.55
N PHE A 20 26.25 -31.60 28.98
CA PHE A 20 26.38 -30.14 28.91
C PHE A 20 27.50 -29.60 29.81
N MET A 21 27.64 -30.15 31.03
CA MET A 21 28.73 -29.78 31.95
C MET A 21 30.10 -30.24 31.44
N VAL A 22 30.20 -31.42 30.81
CA VAL A 22 31.46 -31.88 30.21
C VAL A 22 31.86 -30.98 29.04
N ILE A 23 30.91 -30.56 28.20
CA ILE A 23 31.17 -29.61 27.09
C ILE A 23 31.62 -28.25 27.64
N LEU A 24 31.01 -27.74 28.71
CA LEU A 24 31.45 -26.48 29.34
C LEU A 24 32.85 -26.58 29.96
N VAL A 25 33.20 -27.72 30.58
CA VAL A 25 34.53 -27.93 31.16
C VAL A 25 35.59 -28.10 30.08
N VAL A 26 35.28 -28.75 28.94
CA VAL A 26 36.20 -28.86 27.80
C VAL A 26 36.38 -27.49 27.12
N LEU A 27 35.30 -26.72 26.94
CA LEU A 27 35.38 -25.35 26.41
C LEU A 27 36.13 -24.39 27.35
N GLN A 28 36.05 -24.57 28.67
CA GLN A 28 36.87 -23.81 29.61
C GLN A 28 38.34 -24.25 29.62
N ARG A 29 38.63 -25.51 29.28
CA ARG A 29 40.00 -26.04 29.24
C ARG A 29 40.75 -25.64 27.97
N ASP A 30 40.04 -25.45 26.85
CA ASP A 30 40.62 -24.98 25.58
C ASP A 30 40.88 -23.45 25.53
N VAL A 31 40.34 -22.69 26.48
CA VAL A 31 40.63 -21.24 26.63
C VAL A 31 41.84 -21.01 27.57
N GLY A 32 42.43 -22.07 28.13
CA GLY A 32 43.46 -22.00 29.17
C GLY A 32 44.92 -22.14 28.72
N SER A 33 45.23 -22.33 27.43
CA SER A 33 46.63 -22.51 26.99
C SER A 33 46.94 -21.76 25.70
N GLY A 34 47.48 -20.54 25.84
CA GLY A 34 48.01 -19.78 24.72
C GLY A 34 48.48 -18.40 25.16
N SER A 35 49.74 -18.29 25.59
CA SER A 35 50.38 -17.00 25.87
C SER A 35 50.74 -16.29 24.56
N LEU A 36 49.96 -15.29 24.16
CA LEU A 36 50.36 -14.27 23.20
C LEU A 36 49.70 -12.94 23.60
N GLN A 37 50.52 -12.01 24.09
CA GLN A 37 50.11 -10.64 24.42
C GLN A 37 49.87 -9.85 23.12
N ASP A 38 48.60 -9.66 22.76
CA ASP A 38 48.19 -8.81 21.64
C ASP A 38 47.62 -7.47 22.18
N PRO A 39 48.25 -6.31 21.89
CA PRO A 39 47.86 -4.99 22.43
C PRO A 39 46.41 -4.57 22.10
N TRP A 40 45.81 -5.13 21.05
CA TRP A 40 44.44 -4.82 20.64
C TRP A 40 43.37 -5.39 21.59
N LEU A 41 43.62 -6.56 22.19
CA LEU A 41 42.69 -7.20 23.13
C LEU A 41 42.63 -6.47 24.47
N GLN A 42 43.74 -5.84 24.90
CA GLN A 42 43.74 -4.99 26.10
C GLN A 42 42.95 -3.69 25.91
N ASP A 43 42.99 -3.08 24.72
CA ASP A 43 42.20 -1.88 24.40
C ASP A 43 40.69 -2.16 24.40
N LEU A 44 40.27 -3.33 23.91
CA LEU A 44 38.87 -3.78 23.98
C LEU A 44 38.40 -4.10 25.40
N SER A 45 39.25 -4.70 26.23
CA SER A 45 38.94 -4.94 27.65
C SER A 45 38.77 -3.62 28.42
N ASN A 46 39.69 -2.68 28.21
CA ASN A 46 39.66 -1.37 28.87
C ASN A 46 38.46 -0.51 28.41
N LYS A 47 38.07 -0.60 27.13
CA LYS A 47 36.85 0.05 26.60
C LYS A 47 35.59 -0.58 27.17
N LYS A 48 35.54 -1.91 27.33
CA LYS A 48 34.42 -2.61 27.96
C LYS A 48 34.26 -2.24 29.43
N GLU A 49 35.36 -2.13 30.19
CA GLU A 49 35.33 -1.68 31.58
C GLU A 49 34.88 -0.22 31.73
N ARG A 50 35.34 0.69 30.87
CA ARG A 50 34.83 2.08 30.85
C ARG A 50 33.34 2.16 30.53
N VAL A 51 32.85 1.35 29.59
CA VAL A 51 31.42 1.29 29.28
C VAL A 51 30.63 0.71 30.46
N PHE A 52 31.15 -0.32 31.13
CA PHE A 52 30.52 -0.87 32.33
C PHE A 52 30.52 0.11 33.52
N GLU A 53 31.58 0.89 33.73
CA GLU A 53 31.61 1.95 34.75
C GLU A 53 30.68 3.11 34.40
N MET A 54 30.59 3.50 33.13
CA MET A 54 29.68 4.55 32.68
C MET A 54 28.21 4.12 32.81
N VAL A 55 27.90 2.85 32.51
CA VAL A 55 26.57 2.25 32.73
C VAL A 55 26.28 2.11 34.23
N ARG A 56 27.24 1.70 35.06
CA ARG A 56 27.06 1.57 36.51
C ARG A 56 26.93 2.94 37.20
N GLY A 57 27.65 3.95 36.72
CA GLY A 57 27.54 5.34 37.15
C GLY A 57 26.20 5.97 36.76
N ALA A 58 25.69 5.65 35.57
CA ALA A 58 24.34 6.06 35.15
C ALA A 58 23.26 5.37 36.01
N VAL A 59 23.41 4.08 36.30
CA VAL A 59 22.43 3.32 37.12
C VAL A 59 22.44 3.77 38.59
N ASN A 60 23.57 4.20 39.14
CA ASN A 60 23.66 4.71 40.51
C ASN A 60 23.16 6.17 40.68
N ASN A 61 23.10 6.97 39.61
CA ASN A 61 22.56 8.34 39.64
C ASN A 61 21.03 8.41 39.40
N PHE A 62 20.37 7.31 39.04
CA PHE A 62 18.91 7.24 38.86
C PHE A 62 18.17 6.63 40.06
N ALA A 63 18.88 6.27 41.13
CA ALA A 63 18.31 5.62 42.29
C ALA A 63 17.85 6.62 43.36
N PHE A 64 16.96 7.57 43.04
CA PHE A 64 16.04 8.17 44.03
C PHE A 64 14.87 8.87 43.30
N GLN A 65 13.64 8.54 43.72
CA GLN A 65 12.32 9.04 43.26
C GLN A 65 11.74 8.44 41.96
N ILE A 66 11.45 7.14 41.94
CA ILE A 66 10.35 6.60 41.14
C ILE A 66 9.53 5.68 42.04
N GLY A 67 8.40 6.19 42.55
CA GLY A 67 7.35 5.32 43.08
C GLY A 67 6.89 4.39 41.95
N ALA A 68 6.62 3.12 42.28
CA ALA A 68 6.19 2.12 41.31
C ALA A 68 5.09 2.69 40.38
N PRO A 69 5.25 2.62 39.05
CA PRO A 69 4.19 3.07 38.15
C PRO A 69 2.93 2.29 38.49
N GLN A 70 1.86 3.01 38.83
CA GLN A 70 0.56 2.39 38.99
C GLN A 70 0.25 1.63 37.69
N PRO A 71 -0.30 0.41 37.78
CA PRO A 71 -0.78 -0.27 36.58
C PRO A 71 -1.73 0.70 35.86
N PRO A 72 -1.62 0.85 34.53
CA PRO A 72 -2.59 1.65 33.80
C PRO A 72 -3.97 1.15 34.20
N SER A 73 -4.88 2.09 34.50
CA SER A 73 -6.27 1.76 34.81
C SER A 73 -6.72 0.76 33.76
N VAL A 74 -7.03 -0.46 34.20
CA VAL A 74 -7.68 -1.46 33.35
C VAL A 74 -8.89 -0.72 32.80
N GLY A 75 -8.81 -0.34 31.51
CA GLY A 75 -9.95 0.25 30.82
C GLY A 75 -11.08 -0.71 31.09
N VAL A 76 -12.13 -0.21 31.73
CA VAL A 76 -13.34 -0.96 32.05
C VAL A 76 -13.66 -1.80 30.83
N LEU A 77 -13.50 -3.13 30.95
CA LEU A 77 -14.04 -4.06 29.95
C LEU A 77 -15.48 -3.60 29.76
N PRO A 78 -15.89 -3.18 28.55
CA PRO A 78 -17.23 -2.64 28.36
C PRO A 78 -18.18 -3.69 28.90
N THR A 79 -18.95 -3.30 29.92
CA THR A 79 -20.09 -4.06 30.44
C THR A 79 -20.82 -4.68 29.26
N PRO A 80 -21.25 -5.96 29.30
CA PRO A 80 -21.94 -6.60 28.18
C PRO A 80 -23.08 -5.68 27.76
N ASN A 81 -22.93 -5.06 26.59
CA ASN A 81 -23.89 -4.09 26.12
C ASN A 81 -25.19 -4.89 25.93
N GLN A 82 -26.21 -4.63 26.75
CA GLN A 82 -27.52 -5.33 26.69
C GLN A 82 -28.15 -5.22 25.28
N ASN A 83 -27.68 -4.27 24.47
CA ASN A 83 -28.07 -4.06 23.07
C ASN A 83 -27.14 -4.72 22.04
N CYS A 84 -26.18 -5.57 22.41
CA CYS A 84 -25.31 -6.23 21.43
C CYS A 84 -25.98 -7.49 20.88
N PRO A 85 -26.44 -7.50 19.61
CA PRO A 85 -27.04 -8.69 19.03
C PRO A 85 -26.02 -9.82 18.94
N SER A 86 -26.38 -11.01 19.45
CA SER A 86 -25.58 -12.22 19.30
C SER A 86 -25.62 -12.76 17.87
N GLY A 87 -24.62 -13.56 17.50
CA GLY A 87 -24.58 -14.27 16.22
C GLY A 87 -23.90 -13.49 15.09
N PHE A 88 -24.23 -13.86 13.86
CA PHE A 88 -23.59 -13.37 12.65
C PHE A 88 -24.61 -12.68 11.74
N TYR A 89 -24.15 -11.75 10.91
CA TYR A 89 -24.97 -11.19 9.84
C TYR A 89 -25.41 -12.30 8.87
N THR A 90 -26.67 -12.23 8.47
CA THR A 90 -27.26 -13.09 7.43
C THR A 90 -27.05 -12.45 6.06
N GLN A 91 -27.23 -13.23 4.98
CA GLN A 91 -27.18 -12.66 3.62
C GLN A 91 -28.23 -11.56 3.40
N ALA A 92 -29.39 -11.65 4.06
CA ALA A 92 -30.42 -10.61 3.99
C ALA A 92 -29.97 -9.30 4.66
N ASP A 93 -29.18 -9.38 5.74
CA ASP A 93 -28.60 -8.20 6.38
C ASP A 93 -27.50 -7.57 5.51
N LEU A 94 -26.80 -8.39 4.71
CA LEU A 94 -25.68 -7.99 3.86
C LEU A 94 -26.09 -7.69 2.41
N LYS A 95 -27.38 -7.54 2.13
CA LYS A 95 -27.85 -7.19 0.78
C LYS A 95 -27.26 -5.86 0.30
N PRO A 96 -26.92 -5.73 -0.99
CA PRO A 96 -26.31 -4.51 -1.53
C PRO A 96 -27.30 -3.33 -1.54
N TRP A 97 -26.78 -2.12 -1.75
CA TRP A 97 -27.60 -0.92 -1.86
C TRP A 97 -28.54 -0.97 -3.08
N ILE A 98 -28.05 -1.44 -4.23
CA ILE A 98 -28.84 -1.66 -5.44
C ILE A 98 -28.54 -3.06 -5.97
N GLU A 99 -29.58 -3.86 -6.20
CA GLU A 99 -29.44 -5.15 -6.87
C GLU A 99 -28.94 -4.97 -8.30
N ARG A 100 -27.97 -5.77 -8.70
CA ARG A 100 -27.45 -5.74 -10.07
C ARG A 100 -28.56 -6.22 -11.03
N PRO A 101 -28.85 -5.49 -12.11
CA PRO A 101 -29.81 -5.95 -13.12
C PRO A 101 -29.31 -7.25 -13.78
N PRO A 102 -30.21 -8.09 -14.31
CA PRO A 102 -29.80 -9.26 -15.09
C PRO A 102 -28.85 -8.85 -16.23
N GLU A 103 -27.75 -9.57 -16.35
CA GLU A 103 -26.73 -9.32 -17.38
C GLU A 103 -26.89 -10.31 -18.53
N ASP A 104 -26.75 -9.81 -19.76
CA ASP A 104 -26.58 -10.67 -20.93
C ASP A 104 -25.16 -11.25 -20.92
N THR A 105 -25.07 -12.56 -20.74
CA THR A 105 -23.77 -13.30 -20.69
C THR A 105 -22.95 -13.20 -21.99
N GLN A 106 -23.57 -12.80 -23.10
CA GLN A 106 -22.91 -12.59 -24.39
C GLN A 106 -22.56 -11.11 -24.65
N ALA A 107 -22.95 -10.20 -23.75
CA ALA A 107 -22.63 -8.79 -23.89
C ALA A 107 -21.10 -8.56 -23.80
N PRO A 108 -20.58 -7.49 -24.44
CA PRO A 108 -19.16 -7.21 -24.42
C PRO A 108 -18.62 -7.05 -22.99
N GLY A 109 -17.59 -7.83 -22.66
CA GLY A 109 -16.95 -7.81 -21.35
C GLY A 109 -17.81 -8.36 -20.20
N ALA A 110 -18.90 -9.07 -20.49
CA ALA A 110 -19.72 -9.72 -19.46
C ALA A 110 -18.88 -10.66 -18.59
N ASN A 111 -19.27 -10.79 -17.31
CA ASN A 111 -18.58 -11.63 -16.32
C ASN A 111 -17.09 -11.31 -16.11
N GLY A 112 -16.64 -10.10 -16.43
CA GLY A 112 -15.22 -9.73 -16.35
C GLY A 112 -14.35 -10.22 -17.50
N ALA A 113 -14.94 -10.76 -18.57
CA ALA A 113 -14.19 -11.24 -19.73
C ALA A 113 -13.51 -10.10 -20.51
N ALA A 114 -12.51 -10.46 -21.32
CA ALA A 114 -11.87 -9.54 -22.25
C ALA A 114 -12.87 -9.04 -23.30
N PHE A 115 -12.91 -7.73 -23.53
CA PHE A 115 -13.60 -7.15 -24.68
C PHE A 115 -12.90 -7.58 -25.97
N GLN A 116 -13.64 -8.25 -26.84
CA GLN A 116 -13.15 -8.73 -28.12
C GLN A 116 -13.95 -8.09 -29.24
N LYS A 117 -13.25 -7.58 -30.26
CA LYS A 117 -13.84 -7.13 -31.51
C LYS A 117 -12.94 -7.55 -32.65
N ALA A 118 -13.45 -8.42 -33.53
CA ALA A 118 -12.65 -9.10 -34.55
C ALA A 118 -12.14 -8.15 -35.65
N SER A 119 -12.92 -7.13 -36.02
CA SER A 119 -12.53 -6.10 -36.98
C SER A 119 -13.09 -4.75 -36.53
N MET A 120 -12.27 -3.70 -36.69
CA MET A 120 -12.64 -2.31 -36.40
C MET A 120 -12.65 -1.53 -37.72
N THR A 121 -13.64 -0.66 -37.90
CA THR A 121 -13.60 0.30 -39.02
C THR A 121 -12.52 1.36 -38.77
N ALA A 122 -12.17 2.14 -39.80
CA ALA A 122 -11.19 3.22 -39.66
C ALA A 122 -11.62 4.27 -38.62
N GLU A 123 -12.92 4.56 -38.55
CA GLU A 123 -13.51 5.48 -37.57
C GLU A 123 -13.43 4.93 -36.16
N GLU A 124 -13.71 3.64 -35.97
CA GLU A 124 -13.61 2.98 -34.67
C GLU A 124 -12.17 2.91 -34.16
N GLU A 125 -11.20 2.62 -35.04
CA GLU A 125 -9.79 2.63 -34.65
C GLU A 125 -9.35 4.05 -34.28
N LYS A 126 -9.82 5.07 -35.00
CA LYS A 126 -9.58 6.47 -34.63
C LYS A 126 -10.17 6.81 -33.26
N GLU A 127 -11.43 6.44 -32.98
CA GLU A 127 -12.10 6.64 -31.67
C GLU A 127 -11.29 5.97 -30.54
N LYS A 128 -10.83 4.74 -30.76
CA LYS A 128 -9.98 4.01 -29.82
C LYS A 128 -8.64 4.69 -29.57
N GLN A 129 -7.96 5.14 -30.62
CA GLN A 129 -6.68 5.84 -30.49
C GLN A 129 -6.84 7.18 -29.73
N GLU A 130 -7.90 7.93 -30.01
CA GLU A 130 -8.23 9.16 -29.28
C GLU A 130 -8.50 8.90 -27.79
N GLY A 131 -9.29 7.87 -27.48
CA GLY A 131 -9.55 7.43 -26.11
C GLY A 131 -8.27 7.01 -25.37
N MET A 132 -7.42 6.21 -26.03
CA MET A 132 -6.15 5.77 -25.47
C MET A 132 -5.18 6.94 -25.23
N THR A 133 -5.17 7.92 -26.12
CA THR A 133 -4.35 9.14 -25.98
C THR A 133 -4.83 9.98 -24.81
N ARG A 134 -6.15 10.14 -24.64
CA ARG A 134 -6.74 10.99 -23.61
C ARG A 134 -6.63 10.40 -22.21
N HIS A 135 -6.83 9.09 -22.08
CA HIS A 135 -7.01 8.45 -20.78
C HIS A 135 -5.93 7.41 -20.42
N CYS A 136 -5.04 7.07 -21.36
CA CYS A 136 -4.04 6.01 -21.20
C CYS A 136 -4.63 4.62 -20.89
N PHE A 137 -5.88 4.39 -21.32
CA PHE A 137 -6.53 3.08 -21.44
C PHE A 137 -7.54 3.11 -22.59
N ASN A 138 -8.00 1.93 -23.02
CA ASN A 138 -8.94 1.78 -24.12
C ASN A 138 -10.37 2.23 -23.74
N GLN A 139 -10.63 3.54 -23.82
CA GLN A 139 -11.95 4.11 -23.57
C GLN A 139 -13.01 3.51 -24.51
N PHE A 140 -12.68 3.23 -25.77
CA PHE A 140 -13.60 2.64 -26.74
C PHE A 140 -14.20 1.31 -26.26
N ALA A 141 -13.36 0.44 -25.66
CA ALA A 141 -13.82 -0.80 -25.04
C ALA A 141 -14.69 -0.50 -23.83
N SER A 142 -14.22 0.37 -22.91
CA SER A 142 -14.99 0.74 -21.71
C SER A 142 -16.38 1.29 -22.03
N ASP A 143 -16.52 2.13 -23.05
CA ASP A 143 -17.81 2.75 -23.42
C ASP A 143 -18.81 1.73 -23.99
N ARG A 144 -18.35 0.54 -24.39
CA ARG A 144 -19.16 -0.57 -24.93
C ARG A 144 -19.36 -1.72 -23.93
N ILE A 145 -18.77 -1.63 -22.75
CA ILE A 145 -18.95 -2.58 -21.64
C ILE A 145 -19.97 -1.98 -20.66
N SER A 146 -20.91 -2.81 -20.20
CA SER A 146 -21.96 -2.37 -19.27
C SER A 146 -21.38 -1.68 -18.02
N LEU A 147 -22.04 -0.62 -17.56
CA LEU A 147 -21.75 0.02 -16.26
C LEU A 147 -22.13 -0.88 -15.08
N HIS A 148 -22.98 -1.87 -15.33
CA HIS A 148 -23.55 -2.78 -14.33
C HIS A 148 -22.96 -4.18 -14.39
N ARG A 149 -21.91 -4.40 -15.20
CA ARG A 149 -21.42 -5.75 -15.49
C ARG A 149 -21.13 -6.54 -14.21
N SER A 150 -21.42 -7.85 -14.25
CA SER A 150 -20.95 -8.74 -13.20
C SER A 150 -19.51 -9.15 -13.46
N LEU A 151 -18.88 -9.74 -12.44
CA LEU A 151 -17.55 -10.31 -12.54
C LEU A 151 -17.61 -11.85 -12.52
N GLY A 152 -18.75 -12.43 -12.91
CA GLY A 152 -19.04 -13.86 -12.89
C GLY A 152 -19.04 -14.45 -11.47
N ASP A 153 -18.76 -15.74 -11.37
CA ASP A 153 -18.75 -16.47 -10.10
C ASP A 153 -17.68 -15.97 -9.13
N ASP A 154 -17.98 -16.09 -7.83
CA ASP A 154 -17.02 -15.82 -6.76
C ASP A 154 -15.95 -16.91 -6.74
N THR A 155 -14.74 -16.52 -7.14
CA THR A 155 -13.57 -17.39 -7.32
C THR A 155 -12.51 -17.16 -6.25
N ARG A 156 -12.86 -16.47 -5.15
CA ARG A 156 -12.01 -16.32 -3.98
C ARG A 156 -11.80 -17.67 -3.26
N PRO A 157 -10.78 -17.76 -2.39
CA PRO A 157 -10.59 -18.91 -1.51
C PRO A 157 -11.88 -19.26 -0.73
N PRO A 158 -12.22 -20.55 -0.54
CA PRO A 158 -13.46 -20.96 0.11
C PRO A 158 -13.67 -20.32 1.49
N GLU A 159 -12.60 -20.19 2.29
CA GLU A 159 -12.65 -19.55 3.60
C GLU A 159 -13.08 -18.07 3.55
N CYS A 160 -12.85 -17.39 2.43
CA CYS A 160 -13.31 -16.01 2.21
C CYS A 160 -14.79 -15.96 1.86
N VAL A 161 -15.27 -16.89 1.03
CA VAL A 161 -16.67 -17.00 0.61
C VAL A 161 -17.56 -17.42 1.78
N GLU A 162 -17.08 -18.34 2.61
CA GLU A 162 -17.79 -18.88 3.77
C GLU A 162 -17.66 -18.01 5.03
N ARG A 163 -16.84 -16.95 4.99
CA ARG A 163 -16.57 -16.09 6.14
C ARG A 163 -17.86 -15.43 6.64
N LYS A 164 -18.09 -15.56 7.96
CA LYS A 164 -19.21 -14.92 8.65
C LYS A 164 -18.72 -13.77 9.52
N PHE A 165 -19.48 -12.67 9.53
CA PHE A 165 -19.15 -11.47 10.31
C PHE A 165 -20.04 -11.40 11.56
N ARG A 166 -19.41 -11.24 12.73
CA ARG A 166 -20.15 -11.12 14.00
C ARG A 166 -20.92 -9.80 14.02
N ARG A 167 -22.11 -9.80 14.61
CA ARG A 167 -22.90 -8.57 14.83
C ARG A 167 -22.44 -7.76 16.05
N CYS A 168 -21.53 -8.31 16.84
CA CYS A 168 -20.99 -7.69 18.04
C CYS A 168 -19.45 -7.87 18.12
N PRO A 169 -18.68 -6.77 18.16
CA PRO A 169 -19.11 -5.41 17.86
C PRO A 169 -19.74 -5.31 16.45
N SER A 170 -20.66 -4.36 16.24
CA SER A 170 -21.28 -4.16 14.92
C SER A 170 -20.23 -3.72 13.91
N LEU A 171 -20.42 -4.11 12.64
CA LEU A 171 -19.65 -3.50 11.57
C LEU A 171 -19.98 -2.00 11.50
N PRO A 172 -18.96 -1.13 11.34
CA PRO A 172 -19.15 0.31 11.27
C PRO A 172 -19.63 0.73 9.88
N THR A 173 -20.26 1.91 9.81
CA THR A 173 -20.61 2.51 8.52
C THR A 173 -19.39 3.13 7.83
N THR A 174 -19.37 3.14 6.49
CA THR A 174 -18.30 3.75 5.69
C THR A 174 -18.81 4.84 4.75
N SER A 175 -18.02 5.90 4.59
CA SER A 175 -18.12 6.84 3.47
C SER A 175 -17.09 6.45 2.41
N VAL A 176 -17.55 6.05 1.23
CA VAL A 176 -16.66 5.76 0.10
C VAL A 176 -16.28 7.08 -0.58
N ILE A 177 -14.99 7.37 -0.72
CA ILE A 177 -14.48 8.61 -1.31
C ILE A 177 -13.75 8.27 -2.61
N ILE A 178 -14.23 8.82 -3.72
CA ILE A 178 -13.66 8.61 -5.05
C ILE A 178 -13.23 9.96 -5.59
N VAL A 179 -11.92 10.18 -5.70
CA VAL A 179 -11.36 11.37 -6.33
C VAL A 179 -11.23 11.14 -7.83
N PHE A 180 -11.58 12.14 -8.64
CA PHE A 180 -11.40 12.09 -10.08
C PHE A 180 -10.95 13.42 -10.66
N HIS A 181 -10.19 13.34 -11.76
CA HIS A 181 -9.80 14.48 -12.59
C HIS A 181 -9.82 14.06 -14.06
N ASN A 182 -10.75 14.59 -14.85
CA ASN A 182 -10.89 14.27 -16.28
C ASN A 182 -11.04 12.75 -16.57
N GLU A 183 -11.72 12.03 -15.69
CA GLU A 183 -11.98 10.60 -15.88
C GLU A 183 -13.01 10.33 -16.98
N ALA A 184 -12.90 9.18 -17.65
CA ALA A 184 -13.91 8.78 -18.63
C ALA A 184 -15.25 8.51 -17.94
N TRP A 185 -16.35 8.86 -18.61
CA TRP A 185 -17.71 8.70 -18.06
C TRP A 185 -18.01 7.24 -17.68
N SER A 186 -17.62 6.30 -18.55
CA SER A 186 -17.90 4.88 -18.37
C SER A 186 -17.15 4.28 -17.19
N THR A 187 -15.86 4.57 -17.01
CA THR A 187 -15.05 4.07 -15.90
C THR A 187 -15.49 4.67 -14.56
N LEU A 188 -15.74 5.99 -14.51
CA LEU A 188 -16.21 6.66 -13.30
C LEU A 188 -17.55 6.07 -12.82
N LEU A 189 -18.54 5.98 -13.70
CA LEU A 189 -19.84 5.45 -13.31
C LEU A 189 -19.83 3.94 -13.07
N ARG A 190 -19.02 3.15 -13.79
CA ARG A 190 -18.85 1.73 -13.49
C ARG A 190 -18.28 1.53 -12.09
N THR A 191 -17.36 2.39 -11.66
CA THR A 191 -16.85 2.38 -10.27
C THR A 191 -17.98 2.64 -9.27
N VAL A 192 -18.78 3.68 -9.50
CA VAL A 192 -19.93 4.02 -8.62
C VAL A 192 -20.93 2.88 -8.55
N TYR A 193 -21.36 2.33 -9.69
CA TYR A 193 -22.30 1.20 -9.72
C TYR A 193 -21.70 -0.05 -9.10
N SER A 194 -20.42 -0.32 -9.33
CA SER A 194 -19.75 -1.47 -8.73
C SER A 194 -19.81 -1.41 -7.20
N VAL A 195 -19.55 -0.24 -6.59
CA VAL A 195 -19.73 -0.02 -5.14
C VAL A 195 -21.18 -0.25 -4.73
N LEU A 196 -22.15 0.37 -5.43
CA LEU A 196 -23.58 0.24 -5.09
C LEU A 196 -24.10 -1.20 -5.18
N HIS A 197 -23.55 -2.00 -6.11
CA HIS A 197 -23.94 -3.39 -6.34
C HIS A 197 -23.26 -4.40 -5.41
N THR A 198 -22.17 -4.02 -4.74
CA THR A 198 -21.33 -4.97 -3.98
C THR A 198 -21.14 -4.60 -2.52
N SER A 199 -21.47 -3.38 -2.12
CA SER A 199 -21.40 -2.95 -0.72
C SER A 199 -22.75 -3.12 -0.02
N PRO A 200 -22.79 -3.77 1.17
CA PRO A 200 -24.02 -3.92 1.95
C PRO A 200 -24.67 -2.58 2.29
N ALA A 201 -25.98 -2.47 2.04
CA ALA A 201 -26.75 -1.24 2.24
C ALA A 201 -26.69 -0.72 3.68
N ALA A 202 -26.61 -1.63 4.66
CA ALA A 202 -26.55 -1.30 6.08
C ALA A 202 -25.26 -0.56 6.48
N PHE A 203 -24.18 -0.72 5.72
CA PHE A 203 -22.86 -0.16 6.06
C PHE A 203 -22.38 0.90 5.06
N LEU A 204 -22.95 0.97 3.85
CA LEU A 204 -22.64 2.03 2.89
C LEU A 204 -23.40 3.31 3.25
N LYS A 205 -22.74 4.23 3.96
CA LYS A 205 -23.36 5.50 4.39
C LYS A 205 -23.60 6.44 3.22
N GLU A 206 -22.59 6.59 2.38
CA GLU A 206 -22.56 7.52 1.24
C GLU A 206 -21.38 7.23 0.31
N ILE A 207 -21.49 7.72 -0.93
CA ILE A 207 -20.40 7.78 -1.91
C ILE A 207 -20.14 9.27 -2.22
N ILE A 208 -18.90 9.70 -2.01
CA ILE A 208 -18.45 11.08 -2.21
C ILE A 208 -17.54 11.11 -3.43
N LEU A 209 -18.06 11.64 -4.54
CA LEU A 209 -17.28 11.91 -5.74
C LEU A 209 -16.62 13.28 -5.60
N VAL A 210 -15.29 13.33 -5.50
CA VAL A 210 -14.57 14.59 -5.41
C VAL A 210 -13.92 14.92 -6.74
N ASP A 211 -14.44 15.96 -7.39
CA ASP A 211 -13.89 16.49 -8.63
C ASP A 211 -12.69 17.41 -8.33
N ASP A 212 -11.48 17.00 -8.70
CA ASP A 212 -10.28 17.83 -8.62
C ASP A 212 -10.15 18.74 -9.86
N ALA A 213 -11.09 19.66 -10.02
CA ALA A 213 -11.13 20.65 -11.11
C ALA A 213 -11.03 20.04 -12.53
N SER A 214 -11.89 19.06 -12.84
CA SER A 214 -12.02 18.51 -14.18
C SER A 214 -12.47 19.56 -15.19
N THR A 215 -11.94 19.50 -16.41
CA THR A 215 -12.28 20.39 -17.52
C THR A 215 -13.28 19.77 -18.50
N ALA A 216 -13.48 18.45 -18.47
CA ALA A 216 -14.40 17.77 -19.37
C ALA A 216 -15.88 18.07 -19.01
N GLU A 217 -16.65 18.59 -19.98
CA GLU A 217 -18.03 19.07 -19.79
C GLU A 217 -18.97 17.99 -19.22
N HIS A 218 -18.80 16.72 -19.63
CA HIS A 218 -19.64 15.62 -19.13
C HIS A 218 -19.52 15.38 -17.63
N LEU A 219 -18.44 15.85 -17.00
CA LEU A 219 -18.21 15.71 -15.57
C LEU A 219 -18.86 16.81 -14.74
N HIS A 220 -19.46 17.84 -15.36
CA HIS A 220 -20.05 18.99 -14.69
C HIS A 220 -21.54 18.74 -14.36
N GLU A 221 -22.44 19.57 -14.87
CA GLU A 221 -23.89 19.48 -14.58
C GLU A 221 -24.49 18.12 -14.96
N LYS A 222 -24.01 17.51 -16.05
CA LYS A 222 -24.47 16.20 -16.51
C LYS A 222 -24.24 15.12 -15.45
N LEU A 223 -23.06 15.08 -14.84
CA LEU A 223 -22.73 14.13 -13.78
C LEU A 223 -23.59 14.39 -12.54
N GLU A 224 -23.71 15.63 -12.09
CA GLU A 224 -24.51 15.99 -10.92
C GLU A 224 -25.98 15.61 -11.09
N LYS A 225 -26.57 15.89 -12.26
CA LYS A 225 -27.94 15.51 -12.56
C LYS A 225 -28.11 13.99 -12.59
N TYR A 226 -27.14 13.26 -13.15
CA TYR A 226 -27.19 11.80 -13.22
C TYR A 226 -27.17 11.15 -11.82
N VAL A 227 -26.19 11.51 -10.99
CA VAL A 227 -25.97 10.84 -9.69
C VAL A 227 -27.00 11.22 -8.62
N LYS A 228 -27.72 12.35 -8.77
CA LYS A 228 -28.83 12.72 -7.87
C LYS A 228 -29.87 11.60 -7.72
N SER A 229 -30.11 10.83 -8.78
CA SER A 229 -31.05 9.70 -8.76
C SER A 229 -30.58 8.53 -7.88
N LEU A 230 -29.28 8.43 -7.61
CA LEU A 230 -28.66 7.36 -6.83
C LEU A 230 -28.72 7.60 -5.31
N LYS A 231 -29.32 8.73 -4.89
CA LYS A 231 -29.60 9.17 -3.50
C LYS A 231 -28.38 9.39 -2.62
N ILE A 232 -27.57 8.36 -2.37
CA ILE A 232 -26.43 8.40 -1.45
C ILE A 232 -25.12 8.83 -2.13
N VAL A 233 -25.18 9.19 -3.41
CA VAL A 233 -24.02 9.63 -4.20
C VAL A 233 -24.04 11.15 -4.31
N LYS A 234 -22.97 11.80 -3.86
CA LYS A 234 -22.82 13.27 -3.91
C LYS A 234 -21.54 13.66 -4.63
N VAL A 235 -21.61 14.76 -5.38
CA VAL A 235 -20.42 15.38 -6.01
C VAL A 235 -19.96 16.55 -5.14
N VAL A 236 -18.67 16.61 -4.87
CA VAL A 236 -17.99 17.71 -4.20
C VAL A 236 -16.97 18.28 -5.18
N ARG A 237 -17.01 19.58 -5.42
CA ARG A 237 -16.13 20.26 -6.38
C ARG A 237 -14.96 20.91 -5.67
N GLN A 238 -13.75 20.63 -6.12
CA GLN A 238 -12.58 21.43 -5.81
C GLN A 238 -12.44 22.52 -6.89
N PRO A 239 -12.50 23.82 -6.55
CA PRO A 239 -12.51 24.89 -7.55
C PRO A 239 -11.24 24.99 -8.39
N GLU A 240 -10.11 24.57 -7.81
CA GLU A 240 -8.79 24.63 -8.42
C GLU A 240 -8.12 23.27 -8.37
N ARG A 241 -7.27 22.97 -9.35
CA ARG A 241 -6.55 21.70 -9.39
C ARG A 241 -5.46 21.67 -8.31
N LYS A 242 -5.72 20.95 -7.21
CA LYS A 242 -4.81 20.83 -6.06
C LYS A 242 -4.28 19.41 -5.84
N GLY A 243 -4.74 18.45 -6.65
CA GLY A 243 -4.24 17.08 -6.61
C GLY A 243 -5.05 16.14 -5.74
N LEU A 244 -4.67 14.86 -5.85
CA LEU A 244 -5.28 13.73 -5.17
C LEU A 244 -5.36 13.95 -3.65
N ILE A 245 -4.29 14.43 -3.04
CA ILE A 245 -4.15 14.55 -1.58
C ILE A 245 -5.18 15.55 -1.05
N THR A 246 -5.19 16.76 -1.59
CA THR A 246 -6.13 17.82 -1.19
C THR A 246 -7.57 17.41 -1.46
N ALA A 247 -7.84 16.76 -2.59
CA ALA A 247 -9.18 16.26 -2.92
C ALA A 247 -9.64 15.15 -1.96
N ARG A 248 -8.76 14.23 -1.55
CA ARG A 248 -9.08 13.21 -0.53
C ARG A 248 -9.38 13.84 0.82
N LEU A 249 -8.60 14.85 1.23
CA LEU A 249 -8.86 15.60 2.46
C LEU A 249 -10.21 16.33 2.40
N LEU A 250 -10.55 16.92 1.25
CA LEU A 250 -11.85 17.54 1.03
C LEU A 250 -12.97 16.51 1.16
N GLY A 251 -12.85 15.34 0.54
CA GLY A 251 -13.79 14.23 0.69
C GLY A 251 -13.95 13.77 2.14
N ALA A 252 -12.83 13.55 2.84
CA ALA A 252 -12.80 13.14 4.24
C ALA A 252 -13.46 14.16 5.17
N SER A 253 -13.26 15.46 4.92
CA SER A 253 -13.90 16.54 5.69
C SER A 253 -15.44 16.55 5.55
N LYS A 254 -15.97 16.01 4.44
CA LYS A 254 -17.41 15.92 4.16
C LYS A 254 -18.00 14.54 4.48
N ALA A 255 -17.17 13.58 4.91
CA ALA A 255 -17.59 12.22 5.22
C ALA A 255 -18.31 12.14 6.57
N GLN A 256 -19.36 11.34 6.62
CA GLN A 256 -20.22 11.09 7.78
C GLN A 256 -20.11 9.66 8.31
N GLY A 257 -19.50 8.75 7.56
CA GLY A 257 -19.21 7.39 7.99
C GLY A 257 -18.13 7.35 9.07
N GLU A 258 -18.17 6.29 9.86
CA GLU A 258 -17.15 6.00 10.89
C GLU A 258 -15.82 5.57 10.25
N ILE A 259 -15.91 4.90 9.10
CA ILE A 259 -14.79 4.50 8.27
C ILE A 259 -14.74 5.37 7.01
N LEU A 260 -13.53 5.70 6.57
CA LEU A 260 -13.26 6.28 5.26
C LEU A 260 -12.73 5.17 4.36
N THR A 261 -13.39 4.93 3.22
CA THR A 261 -12.92 3.97 2.22
C THR A 261 -12.57 4.73 0.94
N PHE A 262 -11.29 4.83 0.62
CA PHE A 262 -10.81 5.49 -0.58
C PHE A 262 -10.73 4.50 -1.74
N LEU A 263 -11.23 4.92 -2.91
CA LEU A 263 -11.10 4.20 -4.17
C LEU A 263 -10.72 5.18 -5.28
N ASP A 264 -10.02 4.70 -6.31
CA ASP A 264 -9.80 5.46 -7.53
C ASP A 264 -11.01 5.34 -8.46
N ALA A 265 -11.12 6.26 -9.43
CA ALA A 265 -12.31 6.40 -10.28
C ALA A 265 -12.42 5.39 -11.44
N HIS A 266 -11.61 4.35 -11.44
CA HIS A 266 -11.51 3.32 -12.47
C HIS A 266 -11.29 1.95 -11.83
N CYS A 267 -12.18 1.62 -10.90
CA CYS A 267 -12.17 0.38 -10.13
C CYS A 267 -13.44 -0.44 -10.35
N GLU A 268 -13.34 -1.76 -10.17
CA GLU A 268 -14.49 -2.66 -10.10
C GLU A 268 -14.32 -3.53 -8.84
N CYS A 269 -15.25 -3.42 -7.91
CA CYS A 269 -15.27 -4.16 -6.66
C CYS A 269 -15.74 -5.61 -6.89
N PHE A 270 -15.03 -6.58 -6.32
CA PHE A 270 -15.42 -7.99 -6.35
C PHE A 270 -16.46 -8.31 -5.26
N HIS A 271 -17.00 -9.52 -5.29
CA HIS A 271 -17.97 -9.98 -4.29
C HIS A 271 -17.41 -9.89 -2.88
N GLY A 272 -18.22 -9.42 -1.92
CA GLY A 272 -17.88 -9.38 -0.49
C GLY A 272 -16.57 -8.65 -0.16
N TRP A 273 -16.24 -7.59 -0.89
CA TRP A 273 -14.99 -6.85 -0.74
C TRP A 273 -14.97 -5.98 0.53
N LEU A 274 -16.12 -5.43 0.94
CA LEU A 274 -16.15 -4.38 1.95
C LEU A 274 -16.11 -4.94 3.39
N GLU A 275 -16.86 -6.00 3.64
CA GLU A 275 -17.05 -6.58 4.97
C GLU A 275 -15.73 -7.03 5.63
N PRO A 276 -14.78 -7.69 4.94
CA PRO A 276 -13.48 -8.02 5.51
C PRO A 276 -12.68 -6.79 5.96
N LEU A 277 -12.77 -5.68 5.23
CA LEU A 277 -12.08 -4.43 5.58
C LEU A 277 -12.67 -3.82 6.85
N LEU A 278 -14.00 -3.68 6.89
CA LEU A 278 -14.72 -3.13 8.05
C LEU A 278 -14.50 -4.00 9.30
N ALA A 279 -14.61 -5.31 9.15
CA ALA A 279 -14.40 -6.25 10.25
C ALA A 279 -12.99 -6.16 10.82
N ARG A 280 -11.98 -5.98 9.97
CA ARG A 280 -10.61 -5.86 10.44
C ARG A 280 -10.37 -4.59 11.25
N ILE A 281 -10.97 -3.46 10.85
CA ILE A 281 -10.87 -2.20 11.61
C ILE A 281 -11.60 -2.29 12.95
N VAL A 282 -12.65 -3.09 13.07
CA VAL A 282 -13.29 -3.38 14.36
C VAL A 282 -12.34 -4.14 15.29
N GLU A 283 -11.63 -5.13 14.76
CA GLU A 283 -10.68 -5.94 15.52
C GLU A 283 -9.42 -5.15 15.91
N GLU A 284 -8.94 -4.28 15.02
CA GLU A 284 -7.76 -3.44 15.21
C GLU A 284 -8.06 -2.01 14.70
N PRO A 285 -8.56 -1.11 15.57
CA PRO A 285 -8.94 0.26 15.18
C PRO A 285 -7.79 1.13 14.66
N THR A 286 -6.54 0.71 14.88
CA THR A 286 -5.33 1.40 14.37
C THR A 286 -4.81 0.78 13.06
N ALA A 287 -5.50 -0.22 12.51
CA ALA A 287 -5.18 -0.79 11.21
C ALA A 287 -5.67 0.10 10.07
N VAL A 288 -4.80 0.29 9.09
CA VAL A 288 -5.14 0.82 7.77
C VAL A 288 -5.11 -0.37 6.82
N VAL A 289 -6.27 -0.70 6.25
CA VAL A 289 -6.49 -1.97 5.55
C VAL A 289 -6.75 -1.72 4.07
N SER A 290 -6.01 -2.41 3.22
CA SER A 290 -6.18 -2.37 1.76
C SER A 290 -6.80 -3.67 1.24
N PRO A 291 -7.60 -3.60 0.16
CA PRO A 291 -7.94 -4.79 -0.60
C PRO A 291 -6.70 -5.40 -1.25
N GLU A 292 -6.78 -6.68 -1.61
CA GLU A 292 -5.97 -7.22 -2.69
C GLU A 292 -6.39 -6.54 -4.00
N ILE A 293 -5.46 -5.79 -4.59
CA ILE A 293 -5.70 -5.04 -5.81
C ILE A 293 -5.35 -5.93 -6.99
N THR A 294 -6.36 -6.26 -7.80
CA THR A 294 -6.16 -7.02 -9.03
C THR A 294 -6.21 -6.13 -10.26
N THR A 295 -5.66 -6.63 -11.37
CA THR A 295 -5.58 -5.89 -12.62
C THR A 295 -6.89 -5.99 -13.39
N ILE A 296 -7.38 -4.83 -13.83
CA ILE A 296 -8.27 -4.72 -14.98
C ILE A 296 -7.39 -4.31 -16.16
N ASP A 297 -7.31 -5.17 -17.18
CA ASP A 297 -6.44 -4.92 -18.33
C ASP A 297 -6.84 -3.63 -19.05
N LEU A 298 -5.88 -2.72 -19.26
CA LEU A 298 -6.16 -1.39 -19.81
C LEU A 298 -6.61 -1.41 -21.28
N ASN A 299 -6.38 -2.51 -22.00
CA ASN A 299 -6.71 -2.64 -23.43
C ASN A 299 -8.04 -3.34 -23.65
N SER A 300 -8.29 -4.42 -22.92
CA SER A 300 -9.43 -5.32 -23.10
C SER A 300 -10.46 -5.24 -21.97
N PHE A 301 -10.14 -4.57 -20.85
CA PHE A 301 -10.97 -4.54 -19.65
C PHE A 301 -11.27 -5.93 -19.05
N GLN A 302 -10.42 -6.91 -19.35
CA GLN A 302 -10.46 -8.20 -18.67
C GLN A 302 -10.15 -8.01 -17.18
N PHE A 303 -11.01 -8.53 -16.32
CA PHE A 303 -10.79 -8.56 -14.88
C PHE A 303 -10.00 -9.81 -14.52
N HIS A 304 -8.82 -9.66 -13.91
CA HIS A 304 -8.04 -10.79 -13.43
C HIS A 304 -8.62 -11.31 -12.12
N LYS A 305 -9.47 -12.33 -12.22
CA LYS A 305 -10.19 -12.87 -11.06
C LYS A 305 -9.23 -13.51 -10.05
N PRO A 306 -9.57 -13.47 -8.74
CA PRO A 306 -8.86 -14.27 -7.76
C PRO A 306 -8.99 -15.76 -8.11
N VAL A 307 -8.06 -16.57 -7.62
CA VAL A 307 -8.05 -18.02 -7.84
C VAL A 307 -8.27 -18.72 -6.50
N ALA A 308 -9.22 -19.64 -6.42
CA ALA A 308 -9.67 -20.21 -5.16
C ALA A 308 -8.58 -21.00 -4.40
N SER A 309 -7.59 -21.52 -5.11
CA SER A 309 -6.44 -22.22 -4.52
C SER A 309 -5.21 -21.33 -4.31
N ALA A 310 -5.24 -20.09 -4.80
CA ALA A 310 -4.11 -19.18 -4.68
C ALA A 310 -4.11 -18.52 -3.30
N ARG A 311 -2.90 -18.40 -2.75
CA ARG A 311 -2.64 -17.57 -1.57
C ARG A 311 -2.17 -16.20 -2.00
N ALA A 312 -2.50 -15.16 -1.24
CA ALA A 312 -1.90 -13.85 -1.46
C ALA A 312 -0.38 -14.00 -1.45
N HIS A 313 0.25 -13.49 -2.50
CA HIS A 313 1.68 -13.65 -2.75
C HIS A 313 2.44 -12.34 -2.55
N ASN A 314 1.81 -11.19 -2.82
CA ASN A 314 2.49 -9.91 -2.86
C ASN A 314 2.16 -9.05 -1.64
N ARG A 315 3.14 -8.30 -1.17
CA ARG A 315 2.99 -7.15 -0.27
C ARG A 315 3.70 -5.93 -0.87
N GLY A 316 3.34 -4.75 -0.42
CA GLY A 316 3.95 -3.51 -0.86
C GLY A 316 5.32 -3.25 -0.25
N ASN A 317 6.25 -2.75 -1.05
CA ASN A 317 7.56 -2.28 -0.61
C ASN A 317 7.87 -0.87 -1.14
N PHE A 318 9.10 -0.43 -0.90
CA PHE A 318 9.66 0.76 -1.55
C PHE A 318 11.11 0.50 -1.92
N ASP A 319 11.58 1.13 -2.99
CA ASP A 319 13.00 1.18 -3.31
C ASP A 319 13.67 2.44 -2.72
N TRP A 320 15.00 2.51 -2.78
CA TRP A 320 15.75 3.67 -2.28
C TRP A 320 15.65 4.93 -3.17
N SER A 321 14.82 4.89 -4.22
CA SER A 321 14.35 6.07 -4.96
C SER A 321 12.97 6.52 -4.46
N LEU A 322 12.47 5.94 -3.36
CA LEU A 322 11.17 6.17 -2.75
C LEU A 322 9.99 5.92 -3.68
N THR A 323 10.16 4.94 -4.57
CA THR A 323 9.10 4.45 -5.45
C THR A 323 8.46 3.21 -4.83
N PHE A 324 7.13 3.17 -4.84
CA PHE A 324 6.37 2.00 -4.42
C PHE A 324 6.62 0.81 -5.35
N GLY A 325 6.67 -0.39 -4.79
CA GLY A 325 6.73 -1.64 -5.55
C GLY A 325 6.00 -2.78 -4.86
N TRP A 326 6.04 -3.94 -5.50
CA TRP A 326 5.52 -5.19 -4.96
C TRP A 326 6.65 -6.19 -4.76
N GLU A 327 6.56 -6.98 -3.71
CA GLU A 327 7.45 -8.12 -3.46
C GLU A 327 6.69 -9.30 -2.89
N ALA A 328 7.30 -10.48 -2.95
CA ALA A 328 6.77 -11.67 -2.33
C ALA A 328 6.66 -11.51 -0.80
N ILE A 329 5.59 -12.04 -0.21
CA ILE A 329 5.43 -12.15 1.24
C ILE A 329 6.49 -13.13 1.77
N PRO A 330 7.28 -12.75 2.79
CA PRO A 330 8.33 -13.61 3.32
C PRO A 330 7.77 -14.84 4.03
N ASP A 331 8.53 -15.93 4.02
CA ASP A 331 8.10 -17.24 4.52
C ASP A 331 7.59 -17.20 5.98
N TYR A 332 8.23 -16.43 6.86
CA TYR A 332 7.80 -16.34 8.25
C TYR A 332 6.44 -15.68 8.43
N GLU A 333 6.02 -14.78 7.53
CA GLU A 333 4.64 -14.25 7.52
C GLU A 333 3.66 -15.28 6.93
N ASN A 334 4.06 -16.02 5.89
CA ASN A 334 3.24 -17.10 5.35
C ASN A 334 2.95 -18.20 6.39
N VAL A 335 3.91 -18.51 7.26
CA VAL A 335 3.73 -19.48 8.36
C VAL A 335 2.73 -18.98 9.42
N LYS A 336 2.67 -17.66 9.67
CA LYS A 336 1.71 -17.07 10.62
C LYS A 336 0.27 -17.09 10.08
N ARG A 337 0.10 -17.01 8.76
CA ARG A 337 -1.20 -16.97 8.07
C ARG A 337 -1.75 -18.38 7.89
N LYS A 338 -2.73 -18.75 8.72
CA LYS A 338 -3.35 -20.08 8.65
C LYS A 338 -4.17 -20.27 7.39
N ASP A 339 -4.87 -19.23 6.95
CA ASP A 339 -5.74 -19.18 5.77
C ASP A 339 -5.81 -17.75 5.21
N GLU A 340 -6.54 -17.54 4.12
CA GLU A 340 -6.62 -16.23 3.45
C GLU A 340 -7.52 -15.19 4.15
N THR A 341 -8.19 -15.57 5.25
CA THR A 341 -8.90 -14.60 6.10
C THR A 341 -7.96 -13.77 6.98
N TYR A 342 -6.70 -14.23 7.15
CA TYR A 342 -5.67 -13.54 7.92
C TYR A 342 -5.09 -12.35 7.12
N PRO A 343 -4.91 -11.18 7.76
CA PRO A 343 -4.30 -10.03 7.12
C PRO A 343 -2.83 -10.31 6.75
N VAL A 344 -2.38 -9.71 5.66
CA VAL A 344 -0.97 -9.65 5.27
C VAL A 344 -0.39 -8.32 5.75
N LYS A 345 0.55 -8.36 6.70
CA LYS A 345 1.30 -7.15 7.09
C LYS A 345 2.17 -6.68 5.94
N THR A 346 2.06 -5.41 5.59
CA THR A 346 2.74 -4.83 4.42
C THR A 346 3.58 -3.62 4.82
N PRO A 347 4.89 -3.57 4.47
CA PRO A 347 5.74 -2.41 4.75
C PRO A 347 5.16 -1.11 4.21
N THR A 348 4.70 -1.15 2.96
CA THR A 348 3.99 -0.04 2.32
C THR A 348 2.70 -0.51 1.66
N PHE A 349 1.85 0.43 1.26
CA PHE A 349 0.66 0.16 0.46
C PHE A 349 0.65 1.00 -0.82
N ALA A 350 -0.13 0.57 -1.83
CA ALA A 350 -0.26 1.31 -3.08
C ALA A 350 -0.89 2.70 -2.87
N GLY A 351 -1.73 2.86 -1.84
CA GLY A 351 -2.33 4.13 -1.44
C GLY A 351 -3.57 4.55 -2.24
N GLY A 352 -3.83 3.97 -3.41
CA GLY A 352 -5.04 4.19 -4.20
C GLY A 352 -6.32 3.72 -3.49
N LEU A 353 -6.27 2.50 -2.94
CA LEU A 353 -7.43 1.80 -2.38
C LEU A 353 -7.15 1.36 -0.94
N PHE A 354 -7.92 1.87 0.03
CA PHE A 354 -7.81 1.47 1.42
C PHE A 354 -9.01 1.93 2.26
N SER A 355 -9.20 1.32 3.42
CA SER A 355 -10.13 1.74 4.46
C SER A 355 -9.38 2.08 5.75
N ILE A 356 -9.85 3.10 6.46
CA ILE A 356 -9.30 3.55 7.73
C ILE A 356 -10.41 4.12 8.62
N SER A 357 -10.32 3.92 9.93
CA SER A 357 -11.16 4.65 10.88
C SER A 357 -11.00 6.16 10.69
N LYS A 358 -12.10 6.90 10.55
CA LYS A 358 -12.07 8.37 10.38
C LYS A 358 -11.37 9.05 11.56
N THR A 359 -11.68 8.63 12.78
CA THR A 359 -11.06 9.18 13.99
C THR A 359 -9.58 8.84 14.07
N TYR A 360 -9.19 7.65 13.62
CA TYR A 360 -7.78 7.28 13.53
C TYR A 360 -7.06 8.08 12.45
N PHE A 361 -7.65 8.25 11.25
CA PHE A 361 -7.13 9.08 10.17
C PHE A 361 -6.85 10.51 10.62
N GLU A 362 -7.77 11.12 11.35
CA GLU A 362 -7.60 12.44 11.95
C GLU A 362 -6.50 12.45 13.02
N LYS A 363 -6.51 11.46 13.93
CA LYS A 363 -5.51 11.32 15.01
C LYS A 363 -4.08 11.20 14.48
N ILE A 364 -3.86 10.43 13.42
CA ILE A 364 -2.53 10.28 12.82
C ILE A 364 -2.15 11.43 11.89
N GLY A 365 -2.91 12.53 11.88
CA GLY A 365 -2.63 13.73 11.09
C GLY A 365 -2.86 13.56 9.59
N THR A 366 -3.94 12.85 9.22
CA THR A 366 -4.50 12.76 7.86
C THR A 366 -3.44 12.54 6.77
N TYR A 367 -3.23 13.52 5.89
CA TYR A 367 -2.12 13.60 4.94
C TYR A 367 -1.31 14.89 5.20
N ASP A 368 -0.09 14.95 4.68
CA ASP A 368 0.64 16.21 4.55
C ASP A 368 -0.02 17.07 3.46
N ASP A 369 -0.80 18.06 3.88
CA ASP A 369 -1.60 18.95 3.03
C ASP A 369 -0.75 19.89 2.15
N LYS A 370 0.57 19.96 2.40
CA LYS A 370 1.53 20.70 1.57
C LYS A 370 2.17 19.83 0.49
N MET A 371 1.83 18.53 0.39
CA MET A 371 2.15 17.72 -0.78
C MET A 371 1.22 18.06 -1.95
N GLU A 372 1.77 18.14 -3.15
CA GLU A 372 1.05 18.65 -4.32
C GLU A 372 0.78 17.55 -5.35
N ILE A 373 -0.34 17.66 -6.08
CA ILE A 373 -0.74 16.81 -7.21
C ILE A 373 -0.86 15.32 -6.86
N TRP A 374 0.25 14.58 -6.87
CA TRP A 374 0.31 13.14 -6.67
C TRP A 374 1.75 12.70 -6.42
N GLY A 375 1.92 11.60 -5.68
CA GLY A 375 3.18 10.88 -5.55
C GLY A 375 3.83 11.10 -4.19
N GLY A 376 4.28 10.00 -3.58
CA GLY A 376 4.97 9.98 -2.29
C GLY A 376 4.05 9.91 -1.08
N GLU A 377 2.77 10.27 -1.20
CA GLU A 377 1.83 10.28 -0.07
C GLU A 377 1.55 8.89 0.49
N ASN A 378 1.57 7.88 -0.37
CA ASN A 378 1.37 6.49 0.01
C ASN A 378 2.57 5.97 0.83
N VAL A 379 3.79 6.32 0.44
CA VAL A 379 5.02 5.96 1.19
C VAL A 379 5.09 6.76 2.50
N GLU A 380 4.77 8.06 2.49
CA GLU A 380 4.70 8.89 3.70
C GLU A 380 3.73 8.33 4.72
N MET A 381 2.51 8.01 4.29
CA MET A 381 1.49 7.46 5.17
C MET A 381 1.88 6.07 5.68
N SER A 382 2.54 5.24 4.85
CA SER A 382 3.04 3.93 5.28
C SER A 382 4.03 4.05 6.44
N PHE A 383 5.05 4.90 6.28
CA PHE A 383 6.07 5.14 7.30
C PHE A 383 5.44 5.70 8.58
N ARG A 384 4.58 6.72 8.43
CA ARG A 384 3.87 7.32 9.56
C ARG A 384 3.00 6.34 10.32
N VAL A 385 2.16 5.55 9.63
CA VAL A 385 1.26 4.58 10.28
C VAL A 385 2.07 3.61 11.12
N TRP A 386 3.12 2.99 10.55
CA TRP A 386 3.96 2.03 11.26
C TRP A 386 4.75 2.68 12.40
N GLN A 387 5.47 3.77 12.13
CA GLN A 387 6.31 4.43 13.14
C GLN A 387 5.47 4.99 14.29
N CYS A 388 4.23 5.42 14.05
CA CYS A 388 3.35 5.98 15.08
C CYS A 388 2.41 4.93 15.73
N GLY A 389 2.71 3.63 15.57
CA GLY A 389 2.09 2.55 16.35
C GLY A 389 0.84 1.90 15.74
N GLY A 390 0.49 2.24 14.50
CA GLY A 390 -0.55 1.54 13.74
C GLY A 390 -0.03 0.33 12.97
N GLN A 391 -0.91 -0.24 12.15
CA GLN A 391 -0.60 -1.38 11.28
C GLN A 391 -1.09 -1.12 9.87
N LEU A 392 -0.29 -1.54 8.89
CA LEU A 392 -0.66 -1.49 7.47
C LEU A 392 -0.84 -2.92 6.97
N GLU A 393 -2.04 -3.23 6.47
CA GLU A 393 -2.43 -4.60 6.16
C GLU A 393 -3.14 -4.70 4.81
N ILE A 394 -2.89 -5.78 4.07
CA ILE A 394 -3.68 -6.19 2.91
C ILE A 394 -4.61 -7.32 3.34
N ILE A 395 -5.88 -7.25 2.96
CA ILE A 395 -6.91 -8.23 3.29
C ILE A 395 -7.22 -9.07 2.04
N PRO A 396 -6.71 -10.31 1.92
CA PRO A 396 -6.84 -11.11 0.70
C PRO A 396 -8.29 -11.40 0.30
N CYS A 397 -9.17 -11.62 1.28
CA CYS A 397 -10.60 -11.82 1.01
C CYS A 397 -11.30 -10.59 0.40
N SER A 398 -10.70 -9.41 0.49
CA SER A 398 -11.23 -8.18 -0.11
C SER A 398 -10.54 -7.92 -1.44
N VAL A 399 -11.20 -8.18 -2.57
CA VAL A 399 -10.63 -7.98 -3.90
C VAL A 399 -11.26 -6.78 -4.61
N VAL A 400 -10.42 -5.89 -5.14
CA VAL A 400 -10.86 -4.77 -5.98
C VAL A 400 -9.99 -4.69 -7.22
N GLY A 401 -10.61 -4.71 -8.40
CA GLY A 401 -9.93 -4.50 -9.66
C GLY A 401 -9.63 -3.03 -9.90
N HIS A 402 -8.47 -2.76 -10.49
CA HIS A 402 -8.02 -1.42 -10.84
C HIS A 402 -7.45 -1.40 -12.26
N VAL A 403 -7.82 -0.39 -13.06
CA VAL A 403 -7.24 -0.18 -14.40
C VAL A 403 -5.84 0.40 -14.27
N PHE A 404 -4.82 -0.45 -14.24
CA PHE A 404 -3.43 -0.02 -14.19
C PHE A 404 -3.00 0.61 -15.51
N ARG A 405 -2.49 1.84 -15.46
CA ARG A 405 -2.00 2.59 -16.62
C ARG A 405 -0.48 2.49 -16.68
N THR A 406 0.08 2.50 -17.89
CA THR A 406 1.55 2.49 -18.09
C THR A 406 2.18 3.87 -17.89
N LYS A 407 1.38 4.94 -17.99
CA LYS A 407 1.77 6.34 -17.79
C LYS A 407 0.63 7.11 -17.12
N SER A 408 0.96 8.17 -16.39
CA SER A 408 -0.06 9.08 -15.86
C SER A 408 -0.69 9.87 -17.02
N PRO A 409 -2.03 9.91 -17.14
CA PRO A 409 -2.71 10.74 -18.13
C PRO A 409 -2.81 12.21 -17.71
N HIS A 410 -2.35 12.55 -16.51
CA HIS A 410 -2.53 13.86 -15.93
C HIS A 410 -1.37 14.79 -16.24
N THR A 411 -1.68 16.06 -16.50
CA THR A 411 -0.68 17.12 -16.59
C THR A 411 -0.12 17.44 -15.21
N PHE A 412 1.15 17.83 -15.15
CA PHE A 412 1.80 18.33 -13.95
C PHE A 412 2.10 19.83 -14.17
N PRO A 413 1.23 20.75 -13.69
CA PRO A 413 1.33 22.18 -13.96
C PRO A 413 2.69 22.78 -13.58
N LYS A 414 3.36 22.20 -12.58
CA LYS A 414 4.69 22.61 -12.09
C LYS A 414 5.80 21.61 -12.46
N GLY A 415 5.53 20.70 -13.41
CA GLY A 415 6.44 19.62 -13.81
C GLY A 415 6.49 18.45 -12.82
N THR A 416 7.28 17.42 -13.18
CA THR A 416 7.47 16.20 -12.37
C THR A 416 8.27 16.44 -11.09
N GLU A 417 8.93 17.59 -10.95
CA GLU A 417 9.62 18.02 -9.71
C GLU A 417 8.70 18.04 -8.48
N VAL A 418 7.39 18.12 -8.69
CA VAL A 418 6.40 17.98 -7.60
C VAL A 418 6.51 16.63 -6.89
N ILE A 419 6.77 15.54 -7.61
CA ILE A 419 6.93 14.20 -7.02
C ILE A 419 8.19 14.18 -6.16
N THR A 420 9.31 14.68 -6.69
CA THR A 420 10.57 14.83 -5.95
C THR A 420 10.35 15.66 -4.69
N ARG A 421 9.59 16.76 -4.78
CA ARG A 421 9.25 17.61 -3.64
C ARG A 421 8.51 16.85 -2.56
N ASN A 422 7.46 16.11 -2.91
CA ASN A 422 6.71 15.30 -1.96
C ASN A 422 7.61 14.23 -1.31
N GLN A 423 8.47 13.58 -2.09
CA GLN A 423 9.43 12.59 -1.58
C GLN A 423 10.50 13.20 -0.66
N VAL A 424 10.99 14.41 -0.93
CA VAL A 424 11.91 15.10 -0.02
C VAL A 424 11.20 15.43 1.29
N ARG A 425 9.94 15.89 1.25
CA ARG A 425 9.14 16.17 2.46
C ARG A 425 8.99 14.93 3.34
N LEU A 426 8.63 13.78 2.77
CA LEU A 426 8.50 12.54 3.56
C LEU A 426 9.86 12.05 4.09
N ALA A 427 10.94 12.19 3.30
CA ALA A 427 12.26 11.76 3.70
C ALA A 427 12.80 12.59 4.88
N GLU A 428 12.60 13.90 4.84
CA GLU A 428 12.98 14.81 5.92
C GLU A 428 12.23 14.53 7.23
N VAL A 429 10.95 14.15 7.15
CA VAL A 429 10.13 13.90 8.34
C VAL A 429 10.33 12.50 8.92
N TRP A 430 10.46 11.46 8.09
CA TRP A 430 10.27 10.07 8.55
C TRP A 430 11.52 9.19 8.48
N MET A 431 12.50 9.52 7.63
CA MET A 431 13.61 8.60 7.31
C MET A 431 14.88 8.81 8.14
N ASP A 432 14.92 9.79 9.04
CA ASP A 432 16.11 10.11 9.84
C ASP A 432 17.37 10.20 8.96
N ASP A 433 18.49 9.55 9.33
CA ASP A 433 19.73 9.57 8.54
C ASP A 433 19.63 8.78 7.22
N TYR A 434 18.66 7.89 7.08
CA TYR A 434 18.48 7.07 5.87
C TYR A 434 18.03 7.89 4.67
N LYS A 435 17.52 9.11 4.86
CA LYS A 435 17.24 10.06 3.76
C LYS A 435 18.48 10.34 2.90
N LEU A 436 19.68 10.24 3.47
CA LEU A 436 20.93 10.43 2.74
C LEU A 436 21.14 9.34 1.66
N ILE A 437 20.60 8.14 1.86
CA ILE A 437 20.64 7.06 0.86
C ILE A 437 19.81 7.43 -0.37
N TYR A 438 18.66 8.07 -0.16
CA TYR A 438 17.78 8.58 -1.22
C TYR A 438 18.43 9.78 -1.94
N TYR A 439 18.95 10.75 -1.20
CA TYR A 439 19.60 11.93 -1.80
C TYR A 439 20.82 11.57 -2.65
N ARG A 440 21.56 10.51 -2.33
CA ARG A 440 22.66 10.03 -3.21
C ARG A 440 22.18 9.48 -4.56
N ARG A 441 20.94 9.00 -4.63
CA ARG A 441 20.35 8.41 -5.85
C ARG A 441 19.63 9.44 -6.70
N SER A 442 19.15 10.53 -6.09
CA SER A 442 18.44 11.60 -6.77
C SER A 442 19.14 12.93 -6.56
N GLN A 443 19.84 13.41 -7.60
CA GLN A 443 20.52 14.71 -7.55
C GLN A 443 19.53 15.87 -7.38
N SER A 444 18.35 15.80 -7.98
CA SER A 444 17.29 16.80 -7.80
C SER A 444 16.80 16.84 -6.35
N ALA A 445 16.59 15.67 -5.73
CA ALA A 445 16.21 15.60 -4.32
C ALA A 445 17.30 16.14 -3.39
N ALA A 446 18.57 15.79 -3.64
CA ALA A 446 19.69 16.31 -2.85
C ALA A 446 19.81 17.83 -2.95
N LYS A 447 19.66 18.38 -4.16
CA LYS A 447 19.66 19.83 -4.38
C LYS A 447 18.49 20.48 -3.65
N MET A 448 17.29 19.94 -3.79
CA MET A 448 16.09 20.46 -3.14
C MET A 448 16.19 20.42 -1.61
N ALA A 449 16.76 19.35 -1.04
CA ALA A 449 17.01 19.23 0.39
C ALA A 449 18.02 20.27 0.88
N LYS A 450 19.13 20.45 0.15
CA LYS A 450 20.16 21.46 0.44
C LYS A 450 19.60 22.89 0.37
N ASP A 451 18.83 23.18 -0.67
CA ASP A 451 18.27 24.51 -0.93
C ASP A 451 16.99 24.78 -0.11
N LYS A 452 16.49 23.78 0.63
CA LYS A 452 15.27 23.82 1.46
C LYS A 452 14.01 24.25 0.69
N THR A 453 13.93 23.90 -0.58
CA THR A 453 12.81 24.28 -1.46
C THR A 453 11.61 23.33 -1.36
N TYR A 454 11.66 22.34 -0.46
CA TYR A 454 10.56 21.42 -0.16
C TYR A 454 9.45 22.04 0.72
N GLY A 455 9.68 23.26 1.23
CA GLY A 455 8.72 24.02 2.04
C GLY A 455 8.74 23.63 3.52
N ASP A 456 7.89 24.28 4.31
CA ASP A 456 7.85 24.08 5.77
C ASP A 456 7.33 22.68 6.18
N LEU A 457 8.00 22.08 7.17
CA LEU A 457 7.73 20.76 7.74
C LEU A 457 7.34 20.82 9.22
N SER A 458 7.26 22.00 9.82
CA SER A 458 7.07 22.19 11.26
C SER A 458 5.88 21.41 11.81
N ASP A 459 4.75 21.43 11.11
CA ASP A 459 3.53 20.73 11.55
C ASP A 459 3.69 19.21 11.53
N ARG A 460 4.40 18.67 10.53
CA ARG A 460 4.66 17.23 10.38
C ARG A 460 5.67 16.73 11.42
N LEU A 461 6.70 17.53 11.72
CA LEU A 461 7.67 17.24 12.76
C LEU A 461 7.05 17.27 14.16
N LYS A 462 6.22 18.29 14.45
CA LYS A 462 5.45 18.37 15.71
C LYS A 462 4.49 17.19 15.85
N LEU A 463 3.81 16.81 14.77
CA LEU A 463 2.95 15.61 14.76
C LEU A 463 3.76 14.36 15.14
N ARG A 464 4.89 14.12 14.46
CA ARG A 464 5.78 12.98 14.75
C ARG A 464 6.22 12.93 16.21
N GLU A 465 6.58 14.08 16.78
CA GLU A 465 6.96 14.21 18.19
C GLU A 465 5.78 13.95 19.13
N SER A 466 4.63 14.58 18.88
CA SER A 466 3.42 14.48 19.73
C SER A 466 2.87 13.06 19.83
N LEU A 467 2.98 12.28 18.74
CA LEU A 467 2.55 10.88 18.68
C LEU A 467 3.64 9.92 19.18
N GLN A 468 4.80 10.44 19.59
CA GLN A 468 5.95 9.66 20.09
C GLN A 468 6.37 8.55 19.11
N CYS A 469 6.37 8.87 17.81
CA CYS A 469 6.64 7.88 16.78
C CYS A 469 8.06 7.34 16.87
N LYS A 470 8.23 6.05 16.55
CA LYS A 470 9.51 5.37 16.47
C LYS A 470 10.36 5.90 15.31
N ASN A 471 11.66 5.69 15.39
CA ASN A 471 12.61 6.10 14.35
C ASN A 471 12.62 5.14 13.14
N PHE A 472 13.28 5.52 12.06
CA PHE A 472 13.31 4.74 10.84
C PHE A 472 14.14 3.45 10.97
N SER A 473 15.14 3.44 11.86
CA SER A 473 15.85 2.19 12.21
C SER A 473 14.89 1.16 12.80
N TRP A 474 14.00 1.56 13.71
CA TRP A 474 12.97 0.69 14.24
C TRP A 474 12.06 0.16 13.13
N TYR A 475 11.65 1.01 12.18
CA TYR A 475 10.83 0.59 11.04
C TYR A 475 11.54 -0.48 10.20
N LEU A 476 12.80 -0.26 9.82
CA LEU A 476 13.57 -1.23 9.06
C LEU A 476 13.80 -2.53 9.85
N THR A 477 14.01 -2.48 11.16
CA THR A 477 14.23 -3.70 11.96
C THR A 477 12.94 -4.49 12.25
N ASN A 478 11.80 -3.81 12.44
CA ASN A 478 10.58 -4.45 12.97
C ASN A 478 9.50 -4.64 11.92
N VAL A 479 9.49 -3.81 10.88
CA VAL A 479 8.45 -3.84 9.84
C VAL A 479 9.00 -4.39 8.53
N TYR A 480 10.23 -4.02 8.17
CA TYR A 480 10.82 -4.44 6.90
C TYR A 480 12.28 -4.92 7.01
N PRO A 481 12.56 -5.96 7.82
CA PRO A 481 13.93 -6.44 8.04
C PRO A 481 14.57 -7.13 6.83
N GLU A 482 13.78 -7.45 5.80
CA GLU A 482 14.26 -8.04 4.54
C GLU A 482 14.83 -6.98 3.58
N ALA A 483 14.57 -5.70 3.85
CA ALA A 483 15.03 -4.62 2.98
C ALA A 483 16.56 -4.62 2.89
N PHE A 484 17.09 -4.64 1.68
CA PHE A 484 18.51 -4.33 1.47
C PHE A 484 18.74 -2.86 1.82
N VAL A 485 19.59 -2.59 2.82
CA VAL A 485 19.92 -1.23 3.26
C VAL A 485 21.34 -0.85 2.82
N PRO A 486 21.52 0.06 1.84
CA PRO A 486 22.83 0.58 1.48
C PRO A 486 23.50 1.30 2.64
N ASP A 487 24.84 1.37 2.62
CA ASP A 487 25.60 2.05 3.67
C ASP A 487 25.16 3.51 3.85
N LEU A 488 25.01 3.93 5.12
CA LEU A 488 24.79 5.32 5.47
C LEU A 488 26.00 6.21 5.14
N THR A 489 27.21 5.65 5.09
CA THR A 489 28.43 6.38 4.74
C THR A 489 29.28 5.53 3.80
N PRO A 490 28.91 5.42 2.52
CA PRO A 490 29.65 4.59 1.57
C PRO A 490 31.02 5.20 1.28
N VAL A 491 32.03 4.35 1.09
CA VAL A 491 33.41 4.81 0.77
C VAL A 491 33.44 5.63 -0.53
N LYS A 492 32.67 5.20 -1.54
CA LYS A 492 32.49 5.90 -2.82
C LYS A 492 31.07 5.68 -3.35
N PHE A 493 30.54 6.67 -4.06
CA PHE A 493 29.29 6.59 -4.81
C PHE A 493 29.34 7.60 -5.97
N GLY A 494 28.56 7.39 -7.02
CA GLY A 494 28.48 8.31 -8.16
C GLY A 494 28.38 7.58 -9.51
N ALA A 495 28.40 8.36 -10.59
CA ALA A 495 28.39 7.81 -11.94
C ALA A 495 29.78 7.32 -12.36
N VAL A 496 29.83 6.23 -13.11
CA VAL A 496 31.07 5.71 -13.72
C VAL A 496 31.08 6.13 -15.18
N SER A 497 32.00 7.02 -15.57
CA SER A 497 32.18 7.48 -16.94
C SER A 497 33.36 6.77 -17.62
N GLN A 498 33.21 6.43 -18.89
CA GLN A 498 34.31 5.88 -19.69
C GLN A 498 35.14 7.01 -20.31
N PHE A 499 36.45 7.03 -20.01
CA PHE A 499 37.40 8.10 -20.41
C PHE A 499 37.47 8.42 -21.91
N LYS A 500 37.05 7.50 -22.80
CA LYS A 500 37.21 7.68 -24.24
C LYS A 500 36.00 8.28 -24.96
N ASN A 501 34.79 8.28 -24.38
CA ASN A 501 33.55 8.67 -25.10
C ASN A 501 32.55 9.47 -24.25
N ALA A 502 32.92 10.04 -23.10
CA ALA A 502 32.02 10.80 -22.21
C ALA A 502 30.65 10.13 -21.95
N THR A 503 30.59 8.80 -22.08
CA THR A 503 29.36 8.02 -21.93
C THR A 503 29.39 7.39 -20.55
N PHE A 504 28.33 7.58 -19.79
CA PHE A 504 28.16 6.96 -18.48
C PHE A 504 27.70 5.51 -18.65
N MET A 505 28.27 4.59 -17.85
CA MET A 505 27.73 3.24 -17.75
C MET A 505 26.31 3.32 -17.17
N LYS A 506 25.33 2.94 -17.97
CA LYS A 506 23.94 2.74 -17.55
C LYS A 506 23.75 1.27 -17.21
N SER A 507 23.03 0.96 -16.14
CA SER A 507 22.66 -0.45 -15.89
C SER A 507 21.73 -0.94 -17.00
N PRO A 508 21.66 -2.26 -17.30
CA PRO A 508 20.68 -2.78 -18.25
C PRO A 508 19.23 -2.41 -17.91
N LYS A 509 18.93 -2.18 -16.61
CA LYS A 509 17.64 -1.67 -16.14
C LYS A 509 17.41 -0.20 -16.55
N ASP A 510 18.44 0.62 -16.60
CA ASP A 510 18.38 2.02 -17.06
C ASP A 510 18.35 2.16 -18.60
N ILE A 511 18.68 1.09 -19.33
CA ILE A 511 18.54 1.03 -20.79
C ILE A 511 17.06 0.74 -21.15
N HIS A 512 16.32 0.04 -20.28
CA HIS A 512 14.90 -0.28 -20.45
C HIS A 512 13.94 0.77 -19.87
N SER A 513 14.42 1.77 -19.13
CA SER A 513 13.57 2.93 -18.79
C SER A 513 13.18 3.78 -20.02
N HIS A 514 13.78 3.50 -21.18
CA HIS A 514 13.38 4.03 -22.49
C HIS A 514 12.78 2.98 -23.45
N LYS A 515 12.60 1.72 -23.03
CA LYS A 515 11.86 0.69 -23.77
C LYS A 515 11.08 -0.20 -22.80
N THR A 516 9.78 0.07 -22.74
CA THR A 516 8.67 -0.87 -22.45
C THR A 516 9.04 -2.15 -21.67
N HIS A 517 8.65 -2.20 -20.40
CA HIS A 517 8.61 -3.43 -19.63
C HIS A 517 7.43 -4.31 -20.10
N GLU A 518 7.72 -5.25 -20.99
CA GLU A 518 6.95 -6.50 -21.10
C GLU A 518 7.53 -7.51 -20.12
N GLY A 519 6.66 -8.14 -19.32
CA GLY A 519 7.06 -9.11 -18.31
C GLY A 519 5.85 -9.73 -17.62
N GLY A 520 5.03 -10.46 -18.39
CA GLY A 520 4.10 -11.46 -17.86
C GLY A 520 4.76 -12.84 -17.83
N PRO A 521 4.27 -13.80 -17.01
CA PRO A 521 4.87 -15.12 -16.88
C PRO A 521 4.72 -15.92 -18.18
N ALA A 522 5.76 -16.70 -18.47
CA ALA A 522 5.98 -17.43 -19.71
C ALA A 522 4.82 -18.37 -20.11
N ALA A 523 4.33 -18.18 -21.33
CA ALA A 523 3.69 -19.22 -22.13
C ALA A 523 4.30 -19.19 -23.54
N THR A 524 4.56 -20.39 -24.04
CA THR A 524 5.32 -20.77 -25.24
C THR A 524 4.95 -20.04 -26.54
N ALA A 525 5.99 -19.74 -27.31
CA ALA A 525 5.98 -19.03 -28.58
C ALA A 525 5.40 -19.84 -29.76
N GLN A 526 4.60 -19.16 -30.61
CA GLN A 526 4.71 -19.19 -32.08
C GLN A 526 3.69 -18.23 -32.71
N ALA A 527 4.15 -17.13 -33.34
CA ALA A 527 3.70 -16.65 -34.66
C ALA A 527 4.30 -15.27 -34.98
N ASP A 528 4.84 -15.16 -36.18
CA ASP A 528 5.63 -14.08 -36.76
C ASP A 528 4.84 -12.83 -37.20
N LYS A 529 5.55 -11.70 -37.14
CA LYS A 529 5.54 -10.52 -38.07
C LYS A 529 4.24 -9.78 -38.35
N LEU A 530 4.11 -8.58 -37.75
CA LEU A 530 3.87 -7.29 -38.44
C LEU A 530 3.79 -6.16 -37.40
N THR A 531 4.93 -5.52 -37.10
CA THR A 531 4.99 -4.28 -36.30
C THR A 531 5.59 -3.17 -37.15
N ALA A 532 4.74 -2.24 -37.59
CA ALA A 532 5.15 -0.96 -38.11
C ALA A 532 4.20 0.13 -37.58
N GLY A 533 4.77 1.12 -36.87
CA GLY A 533 4.15 2.44 -36.67
C GLY A 533 3.21 2.60 -35.47
N LEU A 534 3.76 2.70 -34.26
CA LEU A 534 3.08 3.30 -33.10
C LEU A 534 4.02 4.32 -32.43
N SER A 535 4.02 5.53 -32.97
CA SER A 535 4.64 6.71 -32.33
C SER A 535 3.60 7.83 -32.30
N GLY A 536 3.00 8.05 -31.14
CA GLY A 536 1.96 9.06 -30.98
C GLY A 536 1.60 9.28 -29.51
N CYS A 537 2.50 9.92 -28.77
CA CYS A 537 2.27 10.58 -27.48
C CYS A 537 3.49 11.47 -27.20
N THR A 538 3.71 12.48 -28.04
CA THR A 538 4.80 13.45 -27.88
C THR A 538 4.33 14.61 -27.01
N GLY A 539 4.71 14.58 -25.74
CA GLY A 539 4.97 15.81 -25.00
C GLY A 539 6.34 16.32 -25.42
N SER A 540 6.41 17.54 -25.95
CA SER A 540 7.64 18.20 -26.40
C SER A 540 8.65 18.31 -25.27
N VAL A 541 9.76 17.56 -25.36
CA VAL A 541 11.00 17.83 -24.64
C VAL A 541 11.72 18.90 -25.43
N LEU A 542 11.66 20.15 -24.98
CA LEU A 542 12.58 21.18 -25.44
C LEU A 542 13.89 20.98 -24.68
N ASP A 543 14.91 20.56 -25.44
CA ASP A 543 16.31 20.60 -25.06
C ASP A 543 16.67 22.04 -24.65
N SER A 544 16.96 22.24 -23.36
CA SER A 544 17.67 23.44 -22.93
C SER A 544 19.17 23.14 -22.99
N SER A 545 19.76 23.52 -24.11
CA SER A 545 21.19 23.73 -24.27
C SER A 545 21.71 24.69 -23.19
N TYR A 546 22.69 24.24 -22.41
CA TYR A 546 23.52 25.11 -21.58
C TYR A 546 24.84 25.40 -22.32
N PRO A 547 25.41 26.62 -22.22
CA PRO A 547 26.77 26.90 -22.67
C PRO A 547 27.83 26.20 -21.81
#